data_AF-A0A7M1XIH4-F1
#
_entry.id   AF-A0A7M1XIH4-F1
#
_cell.length_a   1.000
_cell.length_b   1.000
_cell.length_c   1.000
_cell.angle_alpha   90.00
_cell.angle_beta   90.00
_cell.angle_gamma   90.00
#
_symmetry.space_group_name_H-M   'P 1'
#
loop_
_entity.id
_entity.type
_entity.pdbx_description
1 polymer ?
#
loop_
_entity_poly.entity_id
_entity_poly.type
_entity_poly.pdbx_seq_one_letter_code
_entity_poly.pdbx_strand_id
1 'polypeptide(L)'
;MSKVIPGVNDLATVNPKLAAQWHPTKNGNLKPTDVTIGSQVLVWWIDEHNHGWQSTVKNRSKGNGCPICIGKRVLTGFNDFASNYPEISKQW
;
A
#
# COMPACT_ATOMS: atom_id res chain seq x y z
N MET A 1 0.99 22.41 5.73
CA MET A 1 1.08 21.03 6.26
C MET A 1 1.30 21.13 7.76
N SER A 2 0.51 20.41 8.56
CA SER A 2 0.70 20.41 10.02
C SER A 2 2.01 19.72 10.37
N LYS A 3 2.76 20.28 11.32
CA LYS A 3 3.99 19.68 11.85
C LYS A 3 3.64 18.30 12.45
N VAL A 4 4.45 17.29 12.13
CA VAL A 4 4.32 15.96 12.72
C VAL A 4 4.88 16.00 14.14
N ILE A 5 4.11 15.44 15.07
CA ILE A 5 4.46 15.25 16.47
C ILE A 5 4.40 13.74 16.71
N PRO A 6 5.57 13.06 16.76
CA PRO A 6 5.62 11.64 17.05
C PRO A 6 4.93 11.32 18.37
N GLY A 7 4.11 10.27 18.40
CA GLY A 7 3.31 9.86 19.56
C GLY A 7 1.97 10.60 19.71
N VAL A 8 1.64 11.53 18.81
CA VAL A 8 0.40 12.33 18.91
C VAL A 8 -0.40 12.32 17.62
N ASN A 9 0.20 12.74 16.51
CA ASN A 9 -0.52 12.92 15.23
C ASN A 9 0.17 12.24 14.02
N ASP A 10 1.20 11.44 14.29
CA ASP A 10 1.87 10.64 13.27
C ASP A 10 1.03 9.42 12.86
N LEU A 11 1.35 8.86 11.70
CA LEU A 11 0.61 7.73 11.12
C LEU A 11 0.67 6.49 12.01
N ALA A 12 1.81 6.20 12.66
CA ALA A 12 1.94 5.02 13.51
C ALA A 12 1.01 5.11 14.72
N THR A 13 0.92 6.28 15.34
CA THR A 13 0.04 6.52 16.49
C THR A 13 -1.44 6.54 16.10
N VAL A 14 -1.79 7.28 15.05
CA VAL A 14 -3.20 7.50 14.67
C VAL A 14 -3.80 6.27 13.98
N ASN A 15 -3.01 5.54 13.20
CA ASN A 15 -3.48 4.35 12.50
C ASN A 15 -2.41 3.25 12.43
N PRO A 16 -2.24 2.47 13.53
CA PRO A 16 -1.28 1.38 13.60
C PRO A 16 -1.46 0.31 12.52
N LYS A 17 -2.72 0.02 12.15
CA LYS A 17 -3.04 -0.96 11.10
C LYS A 17 -2.53 -0.51 9.73
N LEU A 18 -2.64 0.78 9.44
CA LEU A 18 -2.11 1.33 8.20
C LEU A 18 -0.58 1.40 8.26
N ALA A 19 0.01 1.79 9.37
CA ALA A 19 1.46 1.79 9.56
C ALA A 19 2.08 0.38 9.40
N ALA A 20 1.36 -0.68 9.75
CA ALA A 20 1.80 -2.06 9.52
C ALA A 20 1.92 -2.43 8.03
N GLN A 21 1.24 -1.70 7.15
CA GLN A 21 1.35 -1.87 5.70
C GLN A 21 2.46 -1.04 5.07
N TRP A 22 3.29 -0.37 5.88
CA TRP A 22 4.43 0.38 5.40
C TRP A 22 5.48 -0.57 4.84
N HIS A 23 5.98 -0.30 3.62
CA HIS A 23 7.00 -1.16 3.04
C HIS A 23 8.32 -1.08 3.85
N PRO A 24 8.92 -2.21 4.27
CA PRO A 24 10.04 -2.21 5.21
C PRO A 24 11.33 -1.60 4.65
N THR A 25 11.60 -1.79 3.35
CA THR A 25 12.89 -1.39 2.73
C THR A 25 12.81 -0.32 1.65
N LYS A 26 11.64 -0.06 1.06
CA LYS A 26 11.51 0.82 -0.13
C LYS A 26 11.31 2.30 0.18
N ASN A 27 11.12 2.67 1.44
CA ASN A 27 10.88 4.06 1.86
C ASN A 27 12.15 4.77 2.37
N GLY A 28 13.32 4.13 2.24
CA GLY A 28 14.59 4.67 2.71
C GLY A 28 14.54 5.03 4.19
N ASN A 29 14.83 6.29 4.51
CA ASN A 29 14.83 6.80 5.89
C ASN A 29 13.44 7.25 6.39
N LEU A 30 12.43 7.29 5.52
CA LEU A 30 11.10 7.77 5.89
C LEU A 30 10.34 6.70 6.70
N LYS A 31 9.89 7.07 7.89
CA LYS A 31 9.14 6.20 8.79
C LYS A 31 7.67 6.61 8.88
N PRO A 32 6.78 5.70 9.28
CA PRO A 32 5.40 6.05 9.62
C PRO A 32 5.28 7.15 10.70
N THR A 33 6.28 7.26 11.58
CA THR A 33 6.34 8.31 12.62
C THR A 33 6.65 9.71 12.08
N ASP A 34 7.11 9.81 10.83
CA ASP A 34 7.56 11.08 10.22
C ASP A 34 6.47 11.72 9.35
N VAL A 35 5.31 11.08 9.23
CA VAL A 35 4.20 11.53 8.37
C VAL A 35 2.89 11.55 9.12
N THR A 36 2.03 12.51 8.81
CA THR A 36 0.63 12.51 9.28
C THR A 36 -0.28 11.76 8.31
N ILE A 37 -1.45 11.34 8.78
CA ILE A 37 -2.48 10.67 7.95
C ILE A 37 -2.94 11.49 6.73
N GLY A 38 -2.83 12.82 6.79
CA GLY A 38 -3.19 13.73 5.69
C GLY A 38 -2.04 14.04 4.73
N SER A 39 -0.86 13.43 4.94
CA SER A 39 0.34 13.71 4.15
C SER A 39 0.18 13.29 2.69
N GLN A 40 0.61 14.14 1.77
CA GLN A 40 0.61 13.87 0.33
C GLN A 40 1.91 13.19 -0.13
N VAL A 41 2.78 12.80 0.80
CA VAL A 41 4.02 12.09 0.48
C VAL A 41 3.68 10.73 -0.14
N LEU A 42 4.29 10.47 -1.30
CA LEU A 42 4.20 9.20 -2.01
C LEU A 42 5.16 8.20 -1.38
N VAL A 43 4.63 7.09 -0.88
CA VAL A 43 5.41 6.04 -0.22
C VAL A 43 5.02 4.67 -0.75
N TRP A 44 5.90 3.70 -0.53
CA TRP A 44 5.65 2.30 -0.82
C TRP A 44 4.89 1.63 0.31
N TRP A 45 3.87 0.88 -0.07
CA TRP A 45 3.04 0.04 0.78
C TRP A 45 3.24 -1.42 0.42
N ILE A 46 2.93 -2.29 1.37
CA ILE A 46 2.94 -3.73 1.23
C ILE A 46 1.67 -4.29 1.88
N ASP A 47 1.03 -5.26 1.22
CA ASP A 47 -0.11 -5.98 1.78
C ASP A 47 0.31 -7.36 2.31
N GLU A 48 -0.66 -8.11 2.84
CA GLU A 48 -0.47 -9.47 3.33
C GLU A 48 -0.07 -10.48 2.23
N HIS A 49 -0.33 -10.16 0.96
CA HIS A 49 0.05 -10.96 -0.21
C HIS A 49 1.44 -10.57 -0.74
N ASN A 50 2.18 -9.72 -0.02
CA ASN A 50 3.49 -9.22 -0.39
C ASN A 50 3.49 -8.39 -1.70
N HIS A 51 2.34 -7.80 -2.06
CA HIS A 51 2.25 -6.88 -3.17
C HIS A 51 2.78 -5.51 -2.77
N GLY A 52 3.83 -5.06 -3.44
CA GLY A 52 4.36 -3.70 -3.28
C GLY A 52 3.70 -2.71 -4.23
N TRP A 53 3.10 -1.63 -3.72
CA TRP A 53 2.60 -0.53 -4.55
C TRP A 53 2.88 0.85 -3.96
N GLN A 54 2.86 1.88 -4.81
CA GLN A 54 3.03 3.26 -4.37
C GLN A 54 1.67 3.95 -4.21
N SER A 55 1.50 4.69 -3.11
CA SER A 55 0.34 5.53 -2.87
C SER A 55 0.66 6.62 -1.86
N THR A 56 -0.08 7.73 -1.89
CA THR A 56 0.09 8.78 -0.89
C THR A 56 -0.53 8.36 0.44
N VAL A 57 0.05 8.81 1.56
CA VAL A 57 -0.49 8.52 2.91
C VAL A 57 -1.95 8.97 3.02
N LYS A 58 -2.27 10.16 2.52
CA LYS A 58 -3.64 10.69 2.43
C LYS A 58 -4.59 9.75 1.70
N ASN A 59 -4.20 9.21 0.54
CA ASN A 59 -5.07 8.31 -0.22
C ASN A 59 -5.28 6.98 0.49
N ARG A 60 -4.24 6.44 1.15
CA ARG A 60 -4.37 5.24 1.97
C ARG A 60 -5.25 5.45 3.19
N SER A 61 -5.10 6.60 3.87
CA SER A 61 -5.94 6.95 5.02
C SER A 61 -7.42 7.10 4.66
N LYS A 62 -7.74 7.35 3.38
CA LYS A 62 -9.12 7.34 2.87
C LYS A 62 -9.67 5.95 2.55
N GLY A 63 -8.86 4.89 2.64
CA GLY A 63 -9.28 3.51 2.39
C GLY A 63 -8.87 2.91 1.04
N ASN A 64 -8.08 3.59 0.20
CA ASN A 64 -7.66 3.03 -1.09
C ASN A 64 -6.63 1.92 -0.92
N GLY A 65 -7.03 0.64 -0.98
CA GLY A 65 -6.16 -0.52 -0.74
C GLY A 65 -5.18 -0.88 -1.86
N CYS A 66 -4.69 -2.13 -1.82
CA CYS A 66 -3.79 -2.67 -2.84
C CYS A 66 -4.48 -2.75 -4.21
N PRO A 67 -3.92 -2.13 -5.27
CA PRO A 67 -4.51 -2.14 -6.60
C PRO A 67 -4.50 -3.53 -7.26
N ILE A 68 -3.61 -4.43 -6.83
CA ILE A 68 -3.52 -5.80 -7.35
C ILE A 68 -4.67 -6.65 -6.77
N CYS A 69 -4.89 -6.61 -5.46
CA CYS A 69 -5.98 -7.34 -4.80
C CYS A 69 -7.37 -6.95 -5.32
N ILE A 70 -7.58 -5.67 -5.64
CA ILE A 70 -8.87 -5.18 -6.17
C ILE A 70 -8.97 -5.28 -7.71
N GLY A 71 -8.01 -5.91 -8.38
CA GLY A 71 -8.03 -6.13 -9.83
C GLY A 71 -7.82 -4.88 -10.69
N LYS A 72 -7.37 -3.75 -10.11
CA LYS A 72 -7.02 -2.54 -10.87
C LYS A 72 -5.64 -2.62 -11.55
N ARG A 73 -4.80 -3.57 -11.12
CA ARG A 73 -3.51 -3.86 -11.74
C ARG A 73 -3.31 -5.36 -11.85
N VAL A 74 -2.89 -5.82 -13.03
CA VAL A 74 -2.56 -7.23 -13.27
C VAL A 74 -1.15 -7.52 -12.77
N LEU A 75 -1.00 -8.62 -12.04
CA LEU A 75 0.24 -9.25 -11.61
C LEU A 75 0.22 -10.70 -12.13
N THR A 76 1.18 -11.00 -13.00
CA THR A 76 1.39 -12.35 -13.52
C THR A 76 1.62 -13.35 -12.38
N GLY A 77 0.92 -14.47 -12.42
CA GLY A 77 0.91 -15.50 -11.37
C GLY A 77 -0.10 -15.26 -10.24
N PHE A 78 -0.87 -14.17 -10.25
CA PHE A 78 -1.84 -13.88 -9.18
C PHE A 78 -3.24 -13.57 -9.71
N ASN A 79 -3.38 -12.57 -10.58
CA ASN A 79 -4.69 -12.15 -11.10
C ASN A 79 -4.69 -11.97 -12.63
N ASP A 80 -3.71 -12.55 -13.32
CA ASP A 80 -3.73 -12.64 -14.78
C ASP A 80 -4.68 -13.75 -15.27
N PHE A 81 -5.04 -13.65 -16.54
CA PHE A 81 -6.01 -14.55 -17.16
C PHE A 81 -5.54 -16.01 -17.15
N ALA A 82 -4.27 -16.26 -17.42
CA ALA A 82 -3.73 -17.62 -17.43
C ALA A 82 -3.76 -18.26 -16.03
N SER A 83 -3.47 -17.47 -14.99
CA SER A 83 -3.52 -17.97 -13.61
C SER A 83 -4.95 -18.18 -13.08
N ASN A 84 -5.89 -17.29 -13.42
CA ASN A 84 -7.28 -17.41 -12.94
C ASN A 84 -8.13 -18.38 -13.77
N TYR A 85 -7.79 -18.59 -15.04
CA TYR A 85 -8.56 -19.43 -15.97
C TYR A 85 -7.66 -20.37 -16.80
N PRO A 86 -6.93 -21.29 -16.14
CA PRO A 86 -5.94 -22.16 -16.82
C PRO A 86 -6.57 -23.12 -17.84
N GLU A 87 -7.86 -23.45 -17.69
CA GLU A 87 -8.58 -24.29 -18.64
C GLU A 87 -8.98 -23.54 -19.92
N ILE A 88 -9.29 -22.25 -19.80
CA ILE A 88 -9.72 -21.39 -20.92
C ILE A 88 -8.51 -20.80 -21.63
N SER A 89 -7.40 -20.55 -20.90
CA SER A 89 -6.17 -20.00 -21.46
C SER A 89 -5.49 -20.88 -22.51
N LYS A 90 -5.85 -22.17 -22.59
CA LYS A 90 -5.32 -23.11 -23.60
C LYS A 90 -6.02 -23.02 -24.96
N GLN A 91 -7.12 -22.26 -25.06
CA GLN A 91 -7.92 -22.15 -26.28
C GLN A 91 -7.53 -20.95 -27.17
N TRP A 92 -6.52 -20.17 -26.76
CA TRP A 92 -6.07 -18.94 -27.41
C TRP A 92 -4.56 -18.95 -27.59
#